data_AF-K1UWD9-F1
#
_entry.id   AF-K1UWD9-F1
#
_cell.length_a   1.000
_cell.length_b   1.000
_cell.length_c   1.000
_cell.angle_alpha   90.00
_cell.angle_beta   90.00
_cell.angle_gamma   90.00
#
_symmetry.space_group_name_H-M   'P 1'
#
loop_
_entity.id
_entity.type
_entity.pdbx_description
1 polymer ?
#
loop_
_entity_poly.entity_id
_entity_poly.type
_entity_poly.pdbx_seq_one_letter_code
_entity_poly.pdbx_strand_id
1 'polypeptide(L)' 'HYESYIASLSMRKLRDERGNIYWGIDEDIRDRLRSRLMRAVLSFKV' A
#
# COMPACT_ATOMS: atom_id res chain seq x y z
N HIS A 1 10.09 -9.52 -2.62
CA HIS A 1 10.43 -8.53 -3.66
C HIS A 1 9.47 -7.34 -3.71
N TYR A 2 8.15 -7.54 -3.84
CA TYR A 2 7.21 -6.41 -3.95
C TYR A 2 6.74 -5.80 -2.62
N GLU A 3 6.88 -6.50 -1.50
CA GLU A 3 6.34 -6.03 -0.21
C GLU A 3 7.00 -4.74 0.28
N SER A 4 8.33 -4.65 0.25
CA SER A 4 9.06 -3.44 0.64
C SER A 4 8.73 -2.25 -0.26
N TYR A 5 8.48 -2.50 -1.55
CA TYR A 5 8.11 -1.47 -2.52
C TYR A 5 6.66 -1.01 -2.34
N ILE A 6 5.75 -1.93 -2.04
CA ILE A 6 4.37 -1.57 -1.71
C ILE A 6 4.34 -0.80 -0.38
N ALA A 7 5.11 -1.21 0.62
CA ALA A 7 5.21 -0.51 1.90
C ALA A 7 5.71 0.93 1.73
N SER A 8 6.73 1.16 0.91
CA SER A 8 7.21 2.52 0.65
C SER A 8 6.18 3.38 -0.08
N LEU A 9 5.46 2.81 -1.07
CA LEU A 9 4.38 3.53 -1.80
C LEU A 9 3.14 3.79 -0.94
N SER A 10 2.94 3.00 0.11
CA SER A 10 1.79 3.12 1.02
C SER A 10 2.09 4.01 2.22
N MET A 11 3.32 4.51 2.37
CA MET A 11 3.73 5.36 3.49
C MET A 11 3.12 6.76 3.36
N ARG A 12 2.38 7.20 4.38
CA ARG A 12 1.70 8.50 4.40
C ARG A 12 1.66 9.10 5.80
N LYS A 13 1.38 10.41 5.86
CA LYS A 13 1.01 11.07 7.10
C LYS A 13 -0.43 10.69 7.45
N LEU A 14 -0.61 9.96 8.53
CA LEU A 14 -1.89 9.54 9.08
C LEU A 14 -2.20 10.36 10.33
N ARG A 15 -3.48 10.36 10.70
CA ARG A 15 -3.96 11.07 11.89
C ARG A 15 -4.54 10.04 12.85
N ASP A 16 -4.04 10.02 14.09
CA ASP A 16 -4.60 9.16 15.12
C ASP A 16 -5.96 9.71 15.62
N GLU A 17 -6.64 8.94 16.46
CA GLU A 17 -7.91 9.33 17.07
C GLU A 17 -7.78 10.56 17.98
N ARG A 18 -6.58 10.85 18.47
CA ARG A 18 -6.26 12.02 19.31
C ARG A 18 -5.92 13.25 18.46
N GLY A 19 -5.88 13.11 17.14
CA GLY A 19 -5.61 14.15 16.18
C GLY A 19 -4.13 14.37 15.84
N ASN A 20 -3.21 13.57 16.37
CA ASN A 20 -1.77 13.67 16.10
C ASN A 20 -1.44 13.14 14.71
N ILE A 21 -0.53 13.82 14.02
CA ILE A 21 -0.04 13.38 12.71
C ILE A 21 1.22 12.56 12.88
N TYR A 22 1.25 11.36 12.31
CA TYR A 22 2.42 10.47 12.31
C TYR A 22 2.61 9.82 10.94
N TRP A 23 3.81 9.30 10.69
CA TRP A 23 4.08 8.49 9.50
C TRP A 23 3.64 7.06 9.74
N GLY A 24 2.77 6.55 8.88
CA GLY A 24 2.27 5.20 8.94
C GLY A 24 1.95 4.64 7.56
N ILE A 25 1.69 3.34 7.52
CA ILE A 25 1.25 2.66 6.30
C ILE A 25 -0.25 2.85 6.16
N ASP A 26 -0.66 3.42 5.04
CA ASP A 26 -2.05 3.46 4.61
C ASP A 26 -2.46 2.06 4.11
N GLU A 27 -3.17 1.31 4.95
CA GLU A 27 -3.56 -0.08 4.70
C GLU A 27 -4.49 -0.21 3.48
N ASP A 28 -5.39 0.76 3.26
CA ASP A 28 -6.28 0.77 2.09
C ASP A 28 -5.49 0.89 0.78
N ILE A 29 -4.47 1.75 0.77
CA ILE A 29 -3.57 1.88 -0.38
C ILE A 29 -2.73 0.62 -0.56
N ARG A 30 -2.21 0.07 0.54
CA ARG A 30 -1.43 -1.16 0.50
C ARG A 30 -2.21 -2.30 -0.13
N ASP A 31 -3.45 -2.48 0.29
CA ASP A 31 -4.31 -3.56 -0.20
C ASP A 31 -4.76 -3.32 -1.64
N ARG A 32 -5.00 -2.07 -2.03
CA ARG A 32 -5.28 -1.72 -3.43
C ARG A 32 -4.06 -1.97 -4.33
N LEU A 33 -2.84 -1.65 -3.89
CA LEU A 33 -1.62 -1.92 -4.63
C LEU A 33 -1.37 -3.43 -4.77
N ARG A 34 -1.54 -4.19 -3.69
CA ARG A 34 -1.48 -5.67 -3.72
C ARG A 34 -2.48 -6.25 -4.70
N SER A 35 -3.73 -5.80 -4.63
CA SER A 35 -4.80 -6.27 -5.53
C SER A 35 -4.51 -5.97 -7.00
N ARG A 36 -3.99 -4.76 -7.29
CA ARG A 36 -3.59 -4.38 -8.66
C ARG A 36 -2.42 -5.22 -9.16
N LEU A 37 -1.43 -5.49 -8.31
CA LEU A 37 -0.30 -6.34 -8.65
C LEU A 37 -0.77 -7.77 -8.98
N MET A 38 -1.61 -8.37 -8.12
CA MET A 38 -2.16 -9.71 -8.36
C MET A 38 -2.91 -9.77 -9.70
N ARG A 39 -3.76 -8.78 -9.98
CA ARG A 39 -4.49 -8.70 -11.26
C ARG A 39 -3.54 -8.57 -12.45
N ALA A 40 -2.51 -7.72 -12.35
CA ALA A 40 -1.53 -7.54 -13.41
C ALA A 40 -0.78 -8.86 -13.69
N VAL A 41 -0.34 -9.56 -12.64
CA VAL A 41 0.31 -10.87 -12.74
C VAL A 41 -0.62 -11.91 -13.36
N LEU A 42 -1.89 -11.97 -12.95
CA LEU A 42 -2.89 -12.88 -13.55
C LEU A 42 -3.17 -12.57 -15.03
N SER A 43 -3.18 -11.29 -15.40
CA SER A 43 -3.41 -10.85 -16.78
C SER A 43 -2.18 -10.92 -17.67
N PHE A 44 -1.01 -11.23 -17.08
CA PHE A 44 0.24 -11.31 -17.82
C PHE A 44 0.22 -12.55 -18.71
N LYS A 45 -0.09 -12.36 -20.00
CA LYS A 45 0.13 -13.39 -21.02
C LYS A 45 1.62 -13.46 -21.34
N VAL A 46 2.18 -14.66 -21.17
CA VAL A 46 3.52 -15.04 -21.63
C VAL A 46 3.49 -15.30 -23.12
#